data_AF-A0AA88XLR5-F1
#
_entry.id   AF-A0AA88XLR5-F1
#
_cell.length_a   1.000
_cell.length_b   1.000
_cell.length_c   1.000
_cell.angle_alpha   90.00
_cell.angle_beta   90.00
_cell.angle_gamma   90.00
#
_symmetry.space_group_name_H-M   'P 1'
#
loop_
_entity.id
_entity.type
_entity.pdbx_description
1 polymer ?
#
loop_
_entity_poly.entity_id
_entity_poly.type
_entity_poly.pdbx_seq_one_letter_code
_entity_poly.pdbx_strand_id
1 'polypeptide(L)'
;MLLTMKRGNSSIDSDNNSIKDMYRASWKHVQVLSDYFWTRWRDSYLQNLQTRRKWHEKLPNLKKGDIVLLRDKQSHRNHWPLGIVEDAIQSDDGLVRKAVVRVSVDGKIVTYTRPVCELVLLVD
;
A
#
# COMPACT_ATOMS: atom_id res chain seq x y z
N MET A 1 -11.26 2.63 21.30
CA MET A 1 -10.34 2.16 20.23
C MET A 1 -10.74 0.77 19.77
N LEU A 2 -11.39 0.67 18.61
CA LEU A 2 -11.93 -0.57 18.04
C LEU A 2 -10.88 -1.68 17.84
N LEU A 3 -9.61 -1.32 17.64
CA LEU A 3 -8.53 -2.28 17.40
C LEU A 3 -7.97 -2.94 18.66
N THR A 4 -8.17 -2.35 19.84
CA THR A 4 -7.57 -2.88 21.08
C THR A 4 -8.44 -3.90 21.79
N MET A 5 -9.70 -4.07 21.36
CA MET A 5 -10.70 -4.93 21.99
C MET A 5 -10.59 -4.97 23.53
N LYS A 6 -10.46 -3.79 24.16
CA LYS A 6 -10.40 -3.70 25.62
C LYS A 6 -11.77 -4.10 26.18
N ARG A 7 -11.97 -5.39 26.46
CA ARG A 7 -13.10 -5.88 27.25
C ARG A 7 -12.88 -5.44 28.69
N GLY A 8 -13.91 -4.87 29.31
CA GLY A 8 -13.88 -4.46 30.71
C GLY A 8 -13.53 -5.66 31.60
N ASN A 9 -12.68 -5.43 32.61
CA ASN A 9 -12.25 -6.46 33.54
C ASN A 9 -13.45 -7.07 34.26
N SER A 10 -13.89 -8.25 33.82
CA SER A 10 -14.57 -9.21 34.69
C SER A 10 -13.50 -9.84 35.56
N SER A 11 -13.62 -9.70 36.87
CA SER A 11 -12.78 -10.36 37.89
C SER A 11 -12.80 -11.87 37.65
N ILE A 12 -11.72 -12.39 37.07
CA ILE A 12 -11.52 -13.81 36.81
C ILE A 12 -10.39 -14.26 37.73
N ASP A 13 -10.76 -14.88 38.85
CA ASP A 13 -9.87 -15.72 39.62
C ASP A 13 -9.74 -17.06 38.87
N SER A 14 -8.68 -17.23 38.07
CA SER A 14 -8.42 -18.47 37.31
C SER A 14 -6.94 -18.66 37.03
N ASP A 15 -6.53 -19.93 36.98
CA ASP A 15 -5.18 -20.44 36.67
C ASP A 15 -4.38 -19.56 35.70
N ASN A 16 -3.17 -19.16 36.13
CA ASN A 16 -2.25 -18.28 35.38
C ASN A 16 -2.01 -18.72 33.91
N ASN A 17 -2.06 -20.03 33.64
CA ASN A 17 -1.90 -20.57 32.28
C ASN A 17 -3.11 -20.26 31.38
N SER A 18 -4.33 -20.36 31.92
CA SER A 18 -5.57 -20.04 31.19
C SER A 18 -5.62 -18.55 30.81
N ILE A 19 -5.19 -17.68 31.74
CA ILE A 19 -5.08 -16.23 31.51
C ILE A 19 -4.05 -15.92 30.41
N LYS A 20 -2.89 -16.58 30.44
CA LYS A 20 -1.83 -16.41 29.44
C LYS A 20 -2.29 -16.81 28.04
N ASP A 21 -3.01 -17.92 27.93
CA ASP A 21 -3.56 -18.39 26.66
C ASP A 21 -4.66 -17.46 26.13
N MET A 22 -5.51 -16.93 27.01
CA MET A 22 -6.53 -15.93 26.66
C MET A 22 -5.89 -14.64 26.12
N TYR A 23 -4.83 -14.13 26.76
CA TYR A 23 -4.10 -12.95 26.26
C TYR A 23 -3.40 -13.22 24.92
N ARG A 24 -2.81 -14.41 24.73
CA ARG A 24 -2.23 -14.81 23.44
C ARG A 24 -3.27 -14.87 22.33
N ALA A 25 -4.44 -15.45 22.60
CA ALA A 25 -5.54 -15.50 21.65
C ALA A 25 -6.04 -14.10 21.28
N SER A 26 -6.23 -13.23 22.29
CA SER A 26 -6.61 -11.84 22.08
C SER A 26 -5.58 -11.07 21.25
N TRP A 27 -4.28 -11.23 21.55
CA TRP A 27 -3.21 -10.57 20.80
C TRP A 27 -3.19 -11.02 19.33
N LYS A 28 -3.26 -12.33 19.07
CA LYS A 28 -3.35 -12.87 17.70
C LYS A 28 -4.56 -12.31 16.95
N HIS A 29 -5.71 -12.22 17.62
CA HIS A 29 -6.91 -11.67 17.01
C HIS A 29 -6.76 -10.18 16.64
N VAL A 30 -6.16 -9.37 17.52
CA VAL A 30 -5.84 -7.97 17.24
C VAL A 30 -4.87 -7.82 16.07
N GLN A 31 -3.86 -8.71 15.96
CA GLN A 31 -2.95 -8.72 14.80
C GLN A 31 -3.71 -8.98 13.50
N VAL A 32 -4.56 -10.01 13.46
CA VAL A 32 -5.37 -10.34 12.28
C VAL A 32 -6.28 -9.19 11.88
N LEU A 33 -6.97 -8.55 12.83
CA LEU A 33 -7.82 -7.39 12.55
C LEU A 33 -6.99 -6.20 12.02
N SER A 34 -5.80 -6.00 12.56
CA SER A 34 -4.88 -4.97 12.08
C SER A 34 -4.42 -5.26 10.66
N ASP A 35 -4.01 -6.51 10.35
CA ASP A 35 -3.62 -6.91 8.98
C ASP A 35 -4.74 -6.69 7.99
N TYR A 36 -5.96 -7.07 8.36
CA TYR A 36 -7.15 -6.85 7.55
C TYR A 36 -7.39 -5.36 7.31
N PHE A 37 -7.37 -4.55 8.36
CA PHE A 37 -7.54 -3.10 8.28
C PHE A 37 -6.51 -2.47 7.34
N TRP A 38 -5.22 -2.77 7.54
CA TRP A 38 -4.16 -2.16 6.74
C TRP A 38 -4.12 -2.64 5.29
N THR A 39 -4.51 -3.89 5.03
CA THR A 39 -4.70 -4.40 3.67
C THR A 39 -5.82 -3.65 2.97
N ARG A 40 -7.01 -3.60 3.58
CA ARG A 40 -8.17 -2.85 3.08
C ARG A 40 -7.87 -1.37 2.90
N TRP A 41 -7.22 -0.74 3.87
CA TRP A 41 -6.88 0.67 3.84
C TRP A 41 -5.89 0.94 2.70
N ARG A 42 -4.84 0.14 2.52
CA ARG A 42 -3.92 0.30 1.39
C ARG A 42 -4.62 0.13 0.05
N ASP A 43 -5.47 -0.89 -0.09
CA ASP A 43 -6.20 -1.12 -1.34
C ASP A 43 -7.18 0.01 -1.66
N SER A 44 -7.85 0.57 -0.64
CA SER A 44 -8.90 1.58 -0.83
C SER A 44 -8.36 3.01 -0.82
N TYR A 45 -7.43 3.33 0.07
CA TYR A 45 -6.89 4.68 0.24
C TYR A 45 -5.98 5.07 -0.92
N LEU A 46 -5.15 4.17 -1.45
CA LEU A 46 -4.37 4.49 -2.64
C LEU A 46 -5.26 4.75 -3.86
N GLN A 47 -6.37 4.01 -3.98
CA GLN A 47 -7.37 4.28 -5.00
C GLN A 47 -8.05 5.64 -4.81
N ASN A 48 -8.18 6.13 -3.57
CA ASN A 48 -8.70 7.47 -3.30
C ASN A 48 -7.67 8.57 -3.59
N LEU A 49 -6.38 8.33 -3.33
CA LEU A 49 -5.29 9.24 -3.74
C LEU A 49 -5.26 9.37 -5.27
N GLN A 50 -5.54 8.28 -5.98
CA GLN A 50 -5.70 8.27 -7.42
C GLN A 50 -7.17 8.53 -7.79
N THR A 51 -7.65 9.75 -7.55
CA THR A 51 -9.04 10.16 -7.86
C THR A 51 -9.41 9.68 -9.26
N ARG A 52 -10.38 8.75 -9.37
CA ARG A 52 -10.95 8.37 -10.68
C ARG A 52 -11.67 9.59 -11.25
N ARG A 53 -10.94 10.42 -11.98
CA ARG A 53 -11.53 11.41 -12.87
C ARG A 53 -12.40 10.66 -13.87
N LYS A 54 -13.61 11.15 -14.10
CA LYS A 54 -14.48 10.62 -15.15
C LYS A 54 -13.65 10.57 -16.44
N TRP A 55 -13.85 9.54 -17.26
CA TRP A 55 -13.12 9.23 -18.50
C TRP A 55 -13.04 10.37 -19.55
N HIS A 56 -13.51 11.57 -19.23
CA HIS A 56 -13.52 12.77 -20.03
C HIS A 56 -12.35 13.72 -19.75
N GLU A 57 -11.64 13.61 -18.63
CA GLU A 57 -10.51 14.48 -18.32
C GLU A 57 -9.18 13.82 -18.70
N LYS A 58 -8.45 14.44 -19.63
CA LYS A 58 -7.09 14.04 -20.00
C LYS A 58 -6.12 14.46 -18.89
N LEU A 59 -5.45 13.47 -18.27
CA LEU A 59 -4.30 13.72 -17.39
C LEU A 59 -3.02 13.84 -18.23
N PRO A 60 -2.03 14.62 -17.77
CA PRO A 60 -0.71 14.56 -18.36
C PRO A 60 -0.15 13.13 -18.25
N ASN A 61 0.42 12.64 -19.35
CA ASN A 61 1.16 11.38 -19.34
C ASN A 61 2.36 11.50 -18.38
N LEU A 62 2.71 10.38 -17.72
CA LEU A 62 3.99 10.27 -17.02
C LEU A 62 5.13 10.55 -17.97
N LYS A 63 6.15 11.24 -17.47
CA LYS A 63 7.35 11.62 -18.20
C LYS A 63 8.57 11.02 -17.52
N LYS A 64 9.64 10.90 -18.31
CA LYS A 64 10.96 10.58 -17.79
C LYS A 64 11.38 11.62 -16.75
N GLY A 65 11.79 11.16 -15.57
CA GLY A 65 12.20 11.99 -14.44
C GLY A 65 11.13 12.13 -13.36
N ASP A 66 9.87 11.78 -13.63
CA ASP A 66 8.79 11.88 -12.65
C ASP A 66 9.05 10.98 -11.43
N ILE A 67 8.77 11.51 -10.24
CA ILE A 67 8.86 10.77 -8.98
C ILE A 67 7.50 10.14 -8.70
N VAL A 68 7.48 8.82 -8.57
CA VAL A 68 6.27 8.03 -8.41
C VAL A 68 6.34 7.11 -7.20
N LEU A 69 5.21 6.90 -6.53
CA LEU A 69 5.02 5.79 -5.60
C LEU A 69 4.58 4.55 -6.37
N LEU A 70 5.19 3.41 -6.06
CA LEU A 70 4.78 2.13 -6.59
C LEU A 70 3.76 1.48 -5.68
N ARG A 71 2.62 1.10 -6.25
CA ARG A 71 1.65 0.22 -5.62
C ARG A 71 2.09 -1.23 -5.76
N ASP A 72 3.02 -1.66 -4.92
CA ASP A 72 3.40 -3.07 -4.83
C ASP A 72 2.51 -3.82 -3.83
N LYS A 73 1.79 -4.83 -4.32
CA LYS A 73 0.91 -5.70 -3.52
C LYS A 73 1.69 -6.59 -2.54
N GLN A 74 2.95 -6.88 -2.84
CA GLN A 74 3.82 -7.70 -2.00
C GLN A 74 4.61 -6.89 -0.95
N SER A 75 4.51 -5.56 -1.00
CA SER A 75 5.22 -4.69 -0.06
C SER A 75 4.72 -4.88 1.37
N HIS A 76 5.62 -4.79 2.35
CA HIS A 76 5.26 -4.84 3.77
C HIS A 76 4.39 -3.65 4.18
N ARG A 77 3.70 -3.78 5.32
CA ARG A 77 2.89 -2.69 5.87
C ARG A 77 3.76 -1.44 6.11
N ASN A 78 3.25 -0.26 5.76
CA ASN A 78 3.95 1.04 5.82
C ASN A 78 5.16 1.18 4.89
N HIS A 79 5.42 0.21 4.02
CA HIS A 79 6.49 0.32 3.04
C HIS A 79 5.90 0.75 1.69
N TRP A 80 6.31 1.94 1.25
CA TRP A 80 5.86 2.58 0.02
C TRP A 80 7.07 2.83 -0.88
N PRO A 81 7.36 1.93 -1.82
CA PRO A 81 8.55 2.08 -2.65
C PRO A 81 8.44 3.33 -3.52
N LEU A 82 9.44 4.19 -3.43
CA LEU A 82 9.61 5.37 -4.27
C LEU A 82 10.42 4.99 -5.51
N GLY A 83 9.97 5.45 -6.67
CA GLY A 83 10.65 5.24 -7.93
C GLY A 83 10.77 6.53 -8.73
N ILE A 84 11.72 6.54 -9.65
CA ILE A 84 11.87 7.57 -10.68
C ILE A 84 11.55 6.91 -12.02
N VAL A 85 10.71 7.54 -12.83
CA VAL A 85 10.41 7.08 -14.19
C VAL A 85 11.65 7.26 -15.06
N GLU A 86 12.23 6.17 -15.55
CA GLU A 86 13.33 6.21 -16.51
C GLU A 86 12.84 6.33 -17.95
N ASP A 87 11.71 5.68 -18.24
CA ASP A 87 11.11 5.71 -19.56
C ASP A 87 9.59 5.55 -19.49
N ALA A 88 8.88 6.26 -20.36
CA ALA A 88 7.43 6.27 -20.43
C ALA A 88 6.99 5.72 -21.80
N ILE A 89 6.45 4.50 -21.80
CA ILE A 89 6.13 3.76 -23.03
C ILE A 89 4.77 4.23 -23.54
N GLN A 90 4.80 5.00 -24.61
CA GLN A 90 3.61 5.45 -25.33
C GLN A 90 3.05 4.34 -26.22
N SER A 91 1.73 4.24 -26.29
CA SER A 91 1.02 3.43 -27.27
C SER A 91 0.71 4.23 -28.54
N ASP A 92 0.18 3.57 -29.56
CA ASP A 92 -0.14 4.17 -30.88
C ASP A 92 -1.13 5.35 -30.80
N ASP A 93 -1.92 5.45 -29.73
CA ASP A 93 -2.85 6.55 -29.46
C ASP A 93 -2.21 7.74 -28.71
N GLY A 94 -0.89 7.71 -28.49
CA GLY A 94 -0.13 8.74 -27.78
C GLY A 94 -0.30 8.71 -26.25
N LEU A 95 -0.95 7.68 -25.69
CA LEU A 95 -1.15 7.55 -24.25
C LEU A 95 -0.12 6.60 -23.61
N VAL A 96 0.35 6.95 -22.41
CA VAL A 96 1.29 6.10 -21.64
C VAL A 96 0.50 5.10 -20.79
N ARG A 97 0.64 3.81 -21.09
CA ARG A 97 0.00 2.71 -20.31
C ARG A 97 0.98 1.97 -19.41
N LYS A 98 2.27 2.04 -19.72
CA LYS A 98 3.35 1.40 -18.96
C LYS A 98 4.53 2.34 -18.86
N ALA A 99 5.24 2.28 -17.75
CA ALA A 99 6.48 3.02 -17.55
C ALA A 99 7.54 2.11 -16.93
N VAL A 100 8.79 2.40 -17.29
CA VAL A 100 9.98 1.81 -16.70
C VAL A 100 10.38 2.68 -15.53
N VAL A 101 10.36 2.11 -14.33
CA VAL A 101 10.63 2.82 -13.07
C VAL A 101 11.86 2.23 -12.39
N ARG A 102 12.78 3.12 -12.00
CA ARG A 102 13.96 2.78 -11.21
C ARG A 102 13.64 3.01 -9.74
N VAL A 103 13.82 1.98 -8.93
CA VAL A 103 13.56 1.96 -7.49
C VAL A 103 14.84 1.57 -6.76
N SER A 104 15.08 2.19 -5.62
CA SER A 104 16.13 1.74 -4.70
C SER A 104 15.51 0.81 -3.66
N VAL A 105 15.96 -0.46 -3.65
CA VAL A 105 15.55 -1.46 -2.67
C VAL A 105 16.81 -1.93 -1.96
N ASP A 106 16.90 -1.70 -0.65
CA ASP A 106 18.03 -2.11 0.19
C ASP A 106 19.41 -1.73 -0.37
N GLY A 107 19.52 -0.50 -0.91
CA GLY A 107 20.75 0.04 -1.50
C GLY A 107 21.07 -0.47 -2.92
N LYS A 108 20.27 -1.39 -3.46
CA LYS A 108 20.37 -1.85 -4.84
C LYS A 108 19.39 -1.10 -5.72
N ILE A 109 19.86 -0.72 -6.90
CA ILE A 109 19.04 -0.09 -7.92
C ILE A 109 18.41 -1.20 -8.76
N VAL A 110 17.08 -1.27 -8.76
CA VAL A 110 16.32 -2.25 -9.55
C VAL A 110 15.33 -1.51 -10.43
N THR A 111 15.23 -1.96 -11.68
CA THR A 111 14.32 -1.38 -12.66
C THR A 111 13.14 -2.32 -12.87
N TYR A 112 11.92 -1.77 -12.80
CA TYR A 112 10.68 -2.50 -13.01
C TYR A 112 9.89 -1.89 -14.17
N THR A 113 9.22 -2.72 -14.96
CA THR A 113 8.17 -2.25 -15.87
C THR A 113 6.83 -2.38 -15.16
N ARG A 114 6.13 -1.27 -14.96
CA ARG A 114 4.83 -1.24 -14.26
C ARG A 114 3.77 -0.53 -15.10
N PRO A 115 2.51 -0.98 -15.03
CA PRO A 115 1.41 -0.24 -15.62
C PRO A 115 1.19 1.08 -14.86
N VAL A 116 0.75 2.13 -15.56
CA VAL A 116 0.52 3.45 -14.94
C VAL A 116 -0.53 3.42 -13.82
N CYS A 117 -1.46 2.46 -13.85
CA CYS A 117 -2.43 2.27 -12.77
C CYS A 117 -1.84 1.75 -11.45
N GLU A 118 -0.57 1.33 -11.45
CA GLU A 118 0.18 0.96 -10.24
C GLU A 118 1.21 2.03 -9.84
N LEU A 119 1.23 3.17 -10.54
CA LEU A 119 2.12 4.29 -10.29
C LEU A 119 1.30 5.50 -9.87
N VAL A 120 1.73 6.15 -8.78
CA VAL A 120 1.11 7.38 -8.27
C VAL A 120 2.13 8.50 -8.34
N LEU A 121 1.87 9.52 -9.16
CA LEU A 121 2.71 10.72 -9.27
C LEU A 121 2.72 11.50 -7.95
N LEU A 122 3.90 11.87 -7.45
CA LEU A 122 4.06 12.58 -6.18
C LEU A 122 4.37 14.07 -6.32
N VAL A 123 5.11 14.45 -7.35
CA VAL A 123 5.58 15.81 -7.57
C VAL A 123 5.32 16.15 -9.03
N ASP A 124 4.59 17.24 -9.26
CA ASP A 124 4.40 17.90 -10.57
C ASP A 124 5.47 18.98 -10.75
#